data_AF-A0A9X3MFJ3-F1
#
_entry.id   AF-A0A9X3MFJ3-F1
#
_cell.length_a   1.000
_cell.length_b   1.000
_cell.length_c   1.000
_cell.angle_alpha   90.00
_cell.angle_beta   90.00
_cell.angle_gamma   90.00
#
_symmetry.space_group_name_H-M   'P 1'
#
loop_
_entity.id
_entity.type
_entity.pdbx_description
1 polymer ?
#
loop_
_entity_poly.entity_id
_entity_poly.type
_entity_poly.pdbx_seq_one_letter_code
_entity_poly.pdbx_strand_id
1 'polypeptide(L)'
;MDLAKQLGRSALALALVSLSGCQLLQFGQPTEATSSVVASDHAHSVLMINHQMDEYLSEDGRESFLNQMLVALESDNRDKFKGKDPDTYSWWKIRVQPNQWKEAEVSRPIVEGVDTSNTLEFMDVSYRSKTTLNLRAKPSLKGEKLGELTKGEVFNALAKVEGEPWLLVEQKGVIRGYVHKDYARSNVVNRDILSIKPNPLLKHNVEPSEQGKNELFGSYTCRDLSYELTKDGHMTTGSLRACRKQRKIWYIDAPVSASNQS
;
A
#
# COMPACT_ATOMS: atom_id res chain seq x y z
N MET A 1 -61.72 7.92 -55.06
CA MET A 1 -61.84 7.97 -56.54
C MET A 1 -60.98 6.86 -57.09
N ASP A 2 -61.60 6.11 -57.97
CA ASP A 2 -61.34 4.71 -58.26
C ASP A 2 -60.37 4.52 -59.43
N LEU A 3 -59.92 3.27 -59.55
CA LEU A 3 -59.44 2.60 -60.76
C LEU A 3 -57.98 2.80 -61.24
N ALA A 4 -57.27 1.70 -61.01
CA ALA A 4 -56.09 1.23 -61.72
C ALA A 4 -56.28 1.08 -63.24
N LYS A 5 -55.16 1.17 -63.97
CA LYS A 5 -55.01 0.63 -65.33
C LYS A 5 -53.56 0.17 -65.58
N GLN A 6 -53.38 -1.15 -65.44
CA GLN A 6 -52.92 -2.12 -66.45
C GLN A 6 -51.76 -1.84 -67.43
N LEU A 7 -51.06 -2.95 -67.73
CA LEU A 7 -50.21 -3.30 -68.91
C LEU A 7 -48.75 -2.82 -68.83
N GLY A 8 -47.72 -3.60 -69.19
CA GLY A 8 -47.65 -4.95 -69.74
C GLY A 8 -46.26 -5.18 -70.38
N ARG A 9 -45.58 -6.24 -69.91
CA ARG A 9 -44.61 -7.17 -70.56
C ARG A 9 -43.33 -6.68 -71.30
N SER A 10 -42.25 -7.37 -70.91
CA SER A 10 -41.13 -7.90 -71.72
C SER A 10 -40.06 -6.90 -72.20
N ALA A 11 -38.75 -7.17 -72.16
CA ALA A 11 -37.95 -8.38 -71.94
C ALA A 11 -36.47 -8.00 -71.67
N LEU A 12 -35.67 -9.01 -71.26
CA LEU A 12 -34.21 -9.14 -71.45
C LEU A 12 -33.33 -8.14 -70.66
N ALA A 13 -32.24 -8.50 -69.98
CA ALA A 13 -31.38 -9.67 -70.04
C ALA A 13 -30.40 -9.66 -68.85
N LEU A 14 -29.54 -10.68 -68.82
CA LEU A 14 -28.17 -10.65 -68.29
C LEU A 14 -27.97 -10.76 -66.77
N ALA A 15 -27.90 -12.03 -66.36
CA ALA A 15 -26.78 -12.65 -65.63
C ALA A 15 -25.73 -11.77 -64.93
N LEU A 16 -25.54 -12.15 -63.66
CA LEU A 16 -24.27 -12.37 -62.95
C LEU A 16 -23.57 -11.20 -62.21
N VAL A 17 -23.20 -11.59 -60.98
CA VAL A 17 -22.18 -11.06 -60.07
C VAL A 17 -22.55 -9.81 -59.27
N SER A 18 -22.69 -10.00 -57.94
CA SER A 18 -21.84 -9.36 -56.91
C SER A 18 -22.60 -9.36 -55.58
N LEU A 19 -22.17 -10.19 -54.62
CA LEU A 19 -21.32 -9.79 -53.49
C LEU A 19 -22.14 -9.23 -52.31
N SER A 20 -22.30 -10.10 -51.30
CA SER A 20 -22.16 -9.80 -49.87
C SER A 20 -22.78 -8.50 -49.37
N GLY A 21 -24.08 -8.53 -49.07
CA GLY A 21 -24.68 -7.64 -48.07
C GLY A 21 -24.50 -8.27 -46.69
N CYS A 22 -23.46 -7.89 -45.96
CA CYS A 22 -23.25 -8.30 -44.58
C CYS A 22 -24.45 -7.89 -43.71
N GLN A 23 -25.00 -8.87 -43.00
CA GLN A 23 -25.94 -8.65 -41.91
C GLN A 23 -25.26 -7.76 -40.86
N LEU A 24 -25.92 -6.66 -40.53
CA LEU A 24 -25.58 -5.78 -39.43
C LEU A 24 -25.68 -6.58 -38.12
N LEU A 25 -24.57 -7.20 -37.72
CA LEU A 25 -24.31 -7.58 -36.35
C LEU A 25 -24.19 -6.28 -35.56
N GLN A 26 -25.17 -6.01 -34.69
CA GLN A 26 -25.01 -5.08 -33.59
C GLN A 26 -23.99 -5.70 -32.62
N PHE A 27 -22.71 -5.51 -32.93
CA PHE A 27 -21.65 -5.61 -31.94
C PHE A 27 -21.82 -4.42 -31.01
N GLY A 28 -22.10 -4.72 -29.73
CA GLY A 28 -21.98 -3.75 -28.67
C GLY A 28 -20.64 -3.06 -28.78
N GLN A 29 -20.66 -1.73 -28.79
CA GLN A 29 -19.45 -0.94 -28.73
C GLN A 29 -18.65 -1.39 -27.50
N PRO A 30 -17.36 -1.72 -27.61
CA PRO A 30 -16.48 -1.44 -26.50
C PRO A 30 -16.47 0.09 -26.42
N THR A 31 -17.26 0.63 -25.49
CA THR A 31 -16.99 1.94 -24.95
C THR A 31 -15.59 1.87 -24.36
N GLU A 32 -14.57 2.17 -25.17
CA GLU A 32 -13.33 2.75 -24.68
C GLU A 32 -13.64 4.16 -24.17
N ALA A 33 -14.46 4.22 -23.12
CA ALA A 33 -14.19 5.14 -22.06
C ALA A 33 -12.97 4.54 -21.35
N THR A 34 -11.77 4.85 -21.83
CA THR A 34 -10.58 4.81 -21.00
C THR A 34 -10.87 5.68 -19.79
N SER A 35 -11.38 5.04 -18.75
CA SER A 35 -11.42 5.52 -17.38
C SER A 35 -9.98 5.75 -16.95
N SER A 36 -9.40 6.89 -17.35
CA SER A 36 -8.07 7.31 -16.96
C SER A 36 -8.12 7.97 -15.58
N VAL A 37 -8.79 7.33 -14.62
CA VAL A 37 -8.61 7.62 -13.21
C VAL A 37 -7.87 6.44 -12.64
N VAL A 38 -6.56 6.43 -12.94
CA VAL A 38 -5.59 5.55 -12.30
C VAL A 38 -5.63 5.89 -10.81
N ALA A 39 -6.44 5.17 -10.05
CA ALA A 39 -6.28 5.04 -8.61
C ALA A 39 -4.82 4.59 -8.41
N SER A 40 -3.97 5.51 -7.95
CA SER A 40 -2.53 5.27 -7.93
C SER A 40 -2.22 4.19 -6.91
N ASP A 41 -2.01 2.96 -7.38
CA ASP A 41 -1.43 1.88 -6.60
C ASP A 41 -0.04 2.31 -6.08
N HIS A 42 0.42 1.75 -4.96
CA HIS A 42 1.73 2.01 -4.36
C HIS A 42 2.86 2.03 -5.40
N ALA A 43 2.83 1.09 -6.35
CA ALA A 43 3.80 0.99 -7.43
C ALA A 43 3.81 2.23 -8.35
N HIS A 44 2.64 2.81 -8.64
CA HIS A 44 2.53 4.03 -9.43
C HIS A 44 3.11 5.23 -8.67
N SER A 45 2.82 5.37 -7.38
CA SER A 45 3.42 6.44 -6.55
C SER A 45 4.95 6.33 -6.49
N VAL A 46 5.47 5.11 -6.30
CA VAL A 46 6.91 4.85 -6.31
C VAL A 46 7.54 5.19 -7.67
N LEU A 47 6.90 4.81 -8.77
CA LEU A 47 7.38 5.10 -10.12
C LEU A 47 7.43 6.61 -10.39
N MET A 48 6.38 7.35 -10.01
CA MET A 48 6.33 8.80 -10.19
C MET A 48 7.41 9.53 -9.38
N ILE A 49 7.63 9.13 -8.13
CA ILE A 49 8.67 9.73 -7.29
C ILE A 49 10.06 9.43 -7.87
N ASN A 50 10.32 8.19 -8.30
CA ASN A 50 11.58 7.84 -8.96
C ASN A 50 11.81 8.67 -10.22
N HIS A 51 10.81 8.80 -11.09
CA HIS A 51 10.94 9.60 -12.31
C HIS A 51 11.29 11.07 -12.02
N GLN A 52 10.59 11.71 -11.07
CA GLN A 52 10.91 13.09 -10.69
C GLN A 52 12.31 13.22 -10.08
N MET A 53 12.73 12.24 -9.28
CA MET A 53 14.08 12.21 -8.74
C MET A 53 15.14 12.06 -9.83
N ASP A 54 14.91 11.21 -10.83
CA ASP A 54 15.85 10.97 -11.94
C ASP A 54 16.02 12.21 -12.83
N GLU A 55 14.98 13.03 -12.98
CA GLU A 55 15.04 14.29 -13.71
C GLU A 55 15.79 15.40 -12.95
N TYR A 56 15.64 15.44 -11.63
CA TYR A 56 16.10 16.57 -10.82
C TYR A 56 17.40 16.32 -10.05
N LEU A 57 17.70 15.10 -9.60
CA LEU A 57 18.72 14.82 -8.60
C LEU A 57 19.82 13.87 -9.14
N SER A 58 21.04 14.04 -8.63
CA SER A 58 22.14 13.07 -8.73
C SER A 58 21.85 11.85 -7.85
N GLU A 59 22.66 10.80 -7.97
CA GLU A 59 22.54 9.62 -7.13
C GLU A 59 22.64 9.95 -5.63
N ASP A 60 23.65 10.75 -5.24
CA ASP A 60 23.85 11.21 -3.86
C ASP A 60 22.71 12.15 -3.40
N GLY A 61 22.19 12.96 -4.32
CA GLY A 61 21.02 13.80 -4.11
C GLY A 61 19.77 12.99 -3.80
N ARG A 62 19.54 11.88 -4.51
CA ARG A 62 18.42 10.95 -4.29
C ARG A 62 18.49 10.31 -2.92
N GLU A 63 19.66 9.79 -2.53
CA GLU A 63 19.85 9.22 -1.20
C GLU A 63 19.59 10.26 -0.10
N SER A 64 20.17 11.46 -0.25
CA SER A 64 20.01 12.56 0.70
C SER A 64 18.54 13.01 0.84
N PHE A 65 17.83 13.10 -0.28
CA PHE A 65 16.41 13.45 -0.32
C PHE A 65 15.55 12.40 0.39
N LEU A 66 15.70 11.12 0.04
CA LEU A 66 14.94 10.02 0.64
C LEU A 66 15.22 9.87 2.15
N ASN A 67 16.48 10.04 2.56
CA ASN A 67 16.86 10.07 3.98
C ASN A 67 16.19 11.24 4.70
N GLN A 68 16.15 12.43 4.09
CA GLN A 68 15.47 13.59 4.69
C GLN A 68 13.95 13.39 4.77
N MET A 69 13.33 12.69 3.81
CA MET A 69 11.91 12.31 3.91
C MET A 69 11.64 11.42 5.13
N LEU A 70 12.49 10.41 5.37
CA LEU A 70 12.37 9.55 6.55
C LEU A 70 12.56 10.34 7.86
N VAL A 71 13.52 11.27 7.89
CA VAL A 71 13.71 12.17 9.04
C VAL A 71 12.48 13.04 9.27
N ALA A 72 11.87 13.56 8.20
CA ALA A 72 10.66 14.37 8.29
C ALA A 72 9.48 13.55 8.87
N LEU A 73 9.25 12.35 8.36
CA LEU A 73 8.18 11.46 8.85
C LEU A 73 8.37 11.04 10.31
N GLU A 74 9.60 10.94 10.79
CA GLU A 74 9.93 10.62 12.18
C GLU A 74 9.95 11.83 13.12
N SER A 75 9.82 13.06 12.60
CA SER A 75 9.93 14.27 13.42
C SER A 75 8.60 14.67 14.06
N ASP A 76 8.58 14.75 15.39
CA ASP A 76 7.43 15.24 16.16
C ASP A 76 7.45 16.77 16.35
N ASN A 77 8.59 17.42 16.14
CA ASN A 77 8.83 18.83 16.49
C ASN A 77 9.10 19.73 15.29
N ARG A 78 9.29 19.17 14.09
CA ARG A 78 9.61 19.91 12.88
C ARG A 78 8.80 19.36 11.71
N ASP A 79 8.16 20.26 10.99
CA ASP A 79 7.28 19.96 9.87
C ASP A 79 7.86 20.37 8.51
N LYS A 80 8.92 21.19 8.50
CA LYS A 80 9.51 21.80 7.29
C LYS A 80 11.00 21.49 7.16
N PHE A 81 11.38 20.89 6.05
CA PHE A 81 12.75 20.50 5.74
C PHE A 81 13.16 21.08 4.39
N LYS A 82 14.45 21.35 4.25
CA LYS A 82 15.05 21.84 3.01
C LYS A 82 16.41 21.19 2.81
N GLY A 83 16.79 21.00 1.57
CA GLY A 83 18.11 20.54 1.20
C GLY A 83 18.46 20.93 -0.22
N LYS A 84 19.67 20.55 -0.62
CA LYS A 84 20.24 20.88 -1.92
C LYS A 84 21.08 19.68 -2.37
N ASP A 85 20.99 19.39 -3.66
CA ASP A 85 21.96 18.54 -4.35
C ASP A 85 23.06 19.45 -4.95
N PRO A 86 24.32 19.32 -4.50
CA PRO A 86 25.40 20.14 -5.01
C PRO A 86 25.76 19.87 -6.47
N ASP A 87 25.52 18.65 -6.97
CA ASP A 87 25.97 18.22 -8.30
C ASP A 87 25.04 18.70 -9.40
N THR A 88 23.73 18.63 -9.14
CA THR A 88 22.70 19.13 -10.07
C THR A 88 22.28 20.56 -9.80
N TYR A 89 22.78 21.16 -8.70
CA TYR A 89 22.33 22.45 -8.17
C TYR A 89 20.83 22.52 -7.83
N SER A 90 20.17 21.36 -7.75
CA SER A 90 18.76 21.25 -7.39
C SER A 90 18.52 21.53 -5.92
N TRP A 91 17.35 22.08 -5.61
CA TRP A 91 16.87 22.30 -4.25
C TRP A 91 15.62 21.49 -3.99
N TRP A 92 15.42 21.10 -2.74
CA TRP A 92 14.16 20.52 -2.33
C TRP A 92 13.61 21.13 -1.05
N LYS A 93 12.29 21.08 -0.93
CA LYS A 93 11.54 21.37 0.29
C LYS A 93 10.64 20.19 0.59
N ILE A 94 10.58 19.77 1.84
CA ILE A 94 9.68 18.73 2.32
C ILE A 94 8.81 19.33 3.42
N ARG A 95 7.50 19.07 3.36
CA ARG A 95 6.54 19.40 4.41
C ARG A 95 5.79 18.16 4.85
N VAL A 96 5.65 17.97 6.15
CA VAL A 96 4.95 16.82 6.73
C VAL A 96 3.81 17.28 7.64
N GLN A 97 2.66 16.64 7.54
CA GLN A 97 1.50 16.89 8.40
C GLN A 97 1.64 16.15 9.75
N PRO A 98 0.85 16.51 10.78
CA PRO A 98 0.81 15.77 12.05
C PRO A 98 0.47 14.28 11.88
N ASN A 99 0.75 13.49 12.92
CA ASN A 99 0.42 12.07 12.97
C ASN A 99 -1.10 11.86 12.89
N GLN A 100 -1.53 11.00 11.97
CA GLN A 100 -2.89 10.51 11.85
C GLN A 100 -2.94 9.09 12.39
N TRP A 101 -3.62 8.93 13.53
CA TRP A 101 -3.92 7.62 14.09
C TRP A 101 -5.11 7.00 13.36
N LYS A 102 -4.97 5.75 12.97
CA LYS A 102 -6.02 4.98 12.31
C LYS A 102 -6.21 3.65 13.03
N GLU A 103 -7.44 3.21 13.09
CA GLU A 103 -7.80 1.89 13.59
C GLU A 103 -8.01 0.94 12.40
N ALA A 104 -7.74 -0.34 12.63
CA ALA A 104 -8.01 -1.41 11.68
C ALA A 104 -8.44 -2.67 12.41
N GLU A 105 -9.21 -3.46 11.67
CA GLU A 105 -9.60 -4.81 12.05
C GLU A 105 -8.99 -5.78 11.05
N VAL A 106 -8.35 -6.83 11.57
CA VAL A 106 -7.65 -7.83 10.77
C VAL A 106 -8.15 -9.22 11.15
N SER A 107 -8.80 -9.90 10.21
CA SER A 107 -9.22 -11.29 10.39
C SER A 107 -8.10 -12.25 10.02
N ARG A 108 -7.61 -13.06 10.98
CA ARG A 108 -6.55 -14.06 10.76
C ARG A 108 -6.79 -15.28 11.63
N PRO A 109 -6.57 -16.51 11.14
CA PRO A 109 -6.58 -17.68 12.00
C PRO A 109 -5.66 -17.51 13.21
N ILE A 110 -6.15 -17.83 14.41
CA ILE A 110 -5.44 -17.68 15.67
C ILE A 110 -5.30 -19.04 16.34
N VAL A 111 -4.09 -19.35 16.83
CA VAL A 111 -3.86 -20.52 17.70
C VAL A 111 -4.70 -20.38 18.97
N GLU A 112 -5.36 -21.46 19.37
CA GLU A 112 -6.15 -21.50 20.60
C GLU A 112 -5.32 -21.05 21.81
N GLY A 113 -5.93 -20.22 22.67
CA GLY A 113 -5.29 -19.70 23.89
C GLY A 113 -4.47 -18.42 23.70
N VAL A 114 -4.29 -17.91 22.47
CA VAL A 114 -3.70 -16.57 22.27
C VAL A 114 -4.70 -15.50 22.74
N ASP A 115 -4.25 -14.64 23.63
CA ASP A 115 -4.99 -13.49 24.16
C ASP A 115 -5.02 -12.36 23.13
N THR A 116 -6.21 -11.98 22.67
CA THR A 116 -6.41 -10.90 21.68
C THR A 116 -6.93 -9.60 22.28
N SER A 117 -7.02 -9.51 23.62
CA SER A 117 -7.59 -8.34 24.31
C SER A 117 -6.61 -7.16 24.46
N ASN A 118 -5.35 -7.37 24.10
CA ASN A 118 -4.29 -6.38 24.22
C ASN A 118 -4.46 -5.26 23.17
N THR A 119 -4.10 -4.03 23.52
CA THR A 119 -4.02 -2.93 22.53
C THR A 119 -2.84 -3.15 21.60
N LEU A 120 -3.12 -3.32 20.30
CA LEU A 120 -2.12 -3.64 19.28
C LEU A 120 -1.81 -2.43 18.40
N GLU A 121 -0.54 -2.27 18.01
CA GLU A 121 -0.14 -1.40 16.91
C GLU A 121 0.39 -2.27 15.76
N PHE A 122 -0.27 -2.24 14.60
CA PHE A 122 0.08 -3.05 13.44
C PHE A 122 1.37 -2.59 12.78
N MET A 123 2.20 -3.58 12.41
CA MET A 123 3.55 -3.36 11.91
C MET A 123 3.81 -4.14 10.62
N ASP A 124 3.51 -5.44 10.62
CA ASP A 124 3.83 -6.37 9.53
C ASP A 124 5.32 -6.28 9.11
N VAL A 125 6.21 -6.64 10.02
CA VAL A 125 7.66 -6.57 9.85
C VAL A 125 8.28 -7.95 10.01
N SER A 126 9.15 -8.34 9.07
CA SER A 126 9.92 -9.58 9.23
C SER A 126 10.95 -9.44 10.35
N TYR A 127 10.90 -10.39 11.30
CA TYR A 127 11.85 -10.53 12.39
C TYR A 127 12.57 -11.88 12.32
N ARG A 128 13.67 -11.96 13.06
CA ARG A 128 14.39 -13.19 13.30
C ARG A 128 14.66 -13.38 14.78
N SER A 129 14.49 -14.60 15.26
CA SER A 129 14.81 -14.95 16.63
C SER A 129 16.34 -14.98 16.87
N LYS A 130 16.81 -14.37 17.95
CA LYS A 130 18.23 -14.39 18.37
C LYS A 130 18.60 -15.67 19.13
N THR A 131 17.60 -16.35 19.70
CA THR A 131 17.72 -17.55 20.53
C THR A 131 16.50 -18.47 20.34
N THR A 132 16.39 -19.57 21.06
CA THR A 132 15.11 -20.30 21.14
C THR A 132 14.14 -19.48 21.99
N LEU A 133 12.96 -19.15 21.45
CA LEU A 133 11.95 -18.33 22.11
C LEU A 133 10.64 -19.07 22.28
N ASN A 134 10.08 -19.00 23.48
CA ASN A 134 8.74 -19.51 23.73
C ASN A 134 7.71 -18.53 23.14
N LEU A 135 6.78 -19.06 22.36
CA LEU A 135 5.55 -18.38 21.97
C LEU A 135 4.60 -18.44 23.16
N ARG A 136 4.17 -17.27 23.63
CA ARG A 136 3.34 -17.13 24.83
C ARG A 136 1.90 -16.77 24.49
N ALA A 137 0.96 -17.29 25.26
CA ALA A 137 -0.46 -16.97 25.14
C ALA A 137 -0.79 -15.48 25.27
N LYS A 138 -0.07 -14.78 26.15
CA LYS A 138 -0.24 -13.35 26.44
C LYS A 138 1.13 -12.65 26.52
N PRO A 139 1.21 -11.31 26.43
CA PRO A 139 2.46 -10.55 26.56
C PRO A 139 3.03 -10.57 28.00
N SER A 140 3.36 -11.76 28.49
CA SER A 140 3.89 -11.97 29.83
C SER A 140 4.70 -13.25 29.91
N LEU A 141 5.73 -13.25 30.75
CA LEU A 141 6.47 -14.46 31.09
C LEU A 141 5.60 -15.50 31.83
N LYS A 142 4.47 -15.05 32.42
CA LYS A 142 3.46 -15.91 33.07
C LYS A 142 2.44 -16.49 32.08
N GLY A 143 2.50 -16.13 30.79
CA GLY A 143 1.65 -16.73 29.77
C GLY A 143 1.99 -18.19 29.55
N GLU A 144 0.98 -19.01 29.24
CA GLU A 144 1.18 -20.38 28.82
C GLU A 144 2.09 -20.44 27.58
N LYS A 145 2.91 -21.49 27.49
CA LYS A 145 3.73 -21.75 26.31
C LYS A 145 2.87 -22.45 25.26
N LEU A 146 2.56 -21.74 24.18
CA LEU A 146 1.79 -22.28 23.04
C LEU A 146 2.69 -22.92 21.98
N GLY A 147 3.99 -22.65 22.04
CA GLY A 147 4.97 -23.19 21.11
C GLY A 147 6.33 -22.55 21.29
N GLU A 148 7.17 -22.68 20.27
CA GLU A 148 8.50 -22.06 20.24
C GLU A 148 8.93 -21.67 18.83
N LEU A 149 9.83 -20.69 18.78
CA LEU A 149 10.65 -20.34 17.63
C LEU A 149 12.08 -20.81 17.91
N THR A 150 12.69 -21.47 16.93
CA THR A 150 14.09 -21.88 17.03
C THR A 150 15.04 -20.69 16.83
N LYS A 151 16.28 -20.80 17.30
CA LYS A 151 17.31 -19.77 17.08
C LYS A 151 17.51 -19.54 15.59
N GLY A 152 17.42 -18.28 15.17
CA GLY A 152 17.58 -17.89 13.78
C GLY A 152 16.32 -18.06 12.93
N GLU A 153 15.23 -18.59 13.49
CA GLU A 153 13.96 -18.70 12.78
C GLU A 153 13.40 -17.33 12.42
N VAL A 154 12.90 -17.22 11.19
CA VAL A 154 12.27 -16.01 10.67
C VAL A 154 10.77 -16.10 10.90
N PHE A 155 10.18 -14.99 11.35
CA PHE A 155 8.75 -14.87 11.58
C PHE A 155 8.28 -13.46 11.20
N ASN A 156 6.97 -13.27 11.08
CA ASN A 156 6.39 -11.95 10.91
C ASN A 156 5.95 -11.41 12.27
N ALA A 157 6.40 -10.21 12.62
CA ALA A 157 5.83 -9.44 13.72
C ALA A 157 4.63 -8.67 13.16
N LEU A 158 3.43 -9.24 13.34
CA LEU A 158 2.18 -8.67 12.82
C LEU A 158 1.90 -7.32 13.48
N ALA A 159 2.05 -7.28 14.80
CA ALA A 159 1.82 -6.13 15.65
C ALA A 159 2.78 -6.13 16.83
N LYS A 160 2.92 -4.97 17.49
CA LYS A 160 3.43 -4.88 18.85
C LYS A 160 2.29 -4.58 19.82
N VAL A 161 2.49 -4.92 21.08
CA VAL A 161 1.62 -4.46 22.16
C VAL A 161 1.99 -3.01 22.50
N GLU A 162 1.00 -2.13 22.58
CA GLU A 162 1.22 -0.72 22.88
C GLU A 162 1.89 -0.56 24.26
N GLY A 163 2.93 0.28 24.34
CA GLY A 163 3.66 0.53 25.59
C GLY A 163 4.53 -0.63 26.10
N GLU A 164 4.48 -1.81 25.47
CA GLU A 164 5.14 -3.01 25.99
C GLU A 164 6.16 -3.63 24.99
N PRO A 165 7.19 -4.32 25.48
CA PRO A 165 8.22 -4.94 24.64
C PRO A 165 7.79 -6.31 24.06
N TRP A 166 6.54 -6.46 23.63
CA TRP A 166 6.00 -7.72 23.09
C TRP A 166 5.58 -7.58 21.63
N LEU A 167 5.89 -8.62 20.86
CA LEU A 167 5.53 -8.74 19.45
C LEU A 167 4.53 -9.90 19.29
N LEU A 168 3.43 -9.64 18.58
CA LEU A 168 2.50 -10.66 18.13
C LEU A 168 3.06 -11.35 16.89
N VAL A 169 3.26 -12.65 17.00
CA VAL A 169 3.90 -13.46 15.97
C VAL A 169 2.85 -14.04 15.03
N GLU A 170 3.08 -13.86 13.74
CA GLU A 170 2.39 -14.53 12.66
C GLU A 170 3.38 -15.41 11.87
N GLN A 171 2.95 -16.62 11.54
CA GLN A 171 3.65 -17.49 10.59
C GLN A 171 2.65 -18.20 9.69
N LYS A 172 2.89 -18.11 8.37
CA LYS A 172 2.06 -18.77 7.33
C LYS A 172 0.57 -18.37 7.41
N GLY A 173 0.30 -17.12 7.72
CA GLY A 173 -1.05 -16.55 7.87
C GLY A 173 -1.71 -16.81 9.22
N VAL A 174 -1.04 -17.49 10.16
CA VAL A 174 -1.62 -17.89 11.45
C VAL A 174 -0.94 -17.15 12.61
N ILE A 175 -1.74 -16.60 13.52
CA ILE A 175 -1.27 -15.95 14.75
C ILE A 175 -0.90 -17.02 15.76
N ARG A 176 0.36 -17.04 16.21
CA ARG A 176 0.91 -18.12 17.04
C ARG A 176 1.17 -17.74 18.51
N GLY A 177 1.01 -16.46 18.84
CA GLY A 177 1.23 -15.93 20.19
C GLY A 177 2.31 -14.85 20.24
N TYR A 178 2.80 -14.57 21.44
CA TYR A 178 3.66 -13.43 21.73
C TYR A 178 5.10 -13.84 21.99
N VAL A 179 6.05 -12.99 21.58
CA VAL A 179 7.47 -13.07 21.96
C VAL A 179 7.99 -11.74 22.46
N HIS A 180 8.96 -11.79 23.36
CA HIS A 180 9.58 -10.59 23.89
C HIS A 180 10.60 -10.01 22.89
N LYS A 181 10.47 -8.72 22.58
CA LYS A 181 11.18 -8.02 21.51
C LYS A 181 12.70 -8.07 21.65
N ASP A 182 13.24 -8.04 22.86
CA ASP A 182 14.69 -8.02 23.09
C ASP A 182 15.41 -9.25 22.54
N TYR A 183 14.70 -10.38 22.44
CA TYR A 183 15.25 -11.62 21.91
C TYR A 183 15.01 -11.80 20.40
N ALA A 184 14.43 -10.81 19.74
CA ALA A 184 14.22 -10.79 18.30
C ALA A 184 14.93 -9.58 17.67
N ARG A 185 15.21 -9.68 16.37
CA ARG A 185 15.76 -8.57 15.58
C ARG A 185 14.96 -8.40 14.29
N SER A 186 14.70 -7.15 13.91
CA SER A 186 14.14 -6.84 12.60
C SER A 186 15.09 -7.33 11.51
N ASN A 187 14.57 -8.00 10.48
CA ASN A 187 15.31 -8.35 9.27
C ASN A 187 15.28 -7.22 8.24
N VAL A 188 14.50 -6.17 8.46
CA VAL A 188 14.50 -5.00 7.58
C VAL A 188 15.77 -4.20 7.87
N VAL A 189 16.67 -4.16 6.90
CA VAL A 189 17.93 -3.39 6.92
C VAL A 189 17.70 -2.11 6.13
N ASN A 190 18.05 -0.95 6.70
CA ASN A 190 18.02 0.41 6.11
C ASN A 190 17.59 0.45 4.64
N ARG A 191 16.27 0.46 4.40
CA ARG A 191 15.71 0.72 3.07
C ARG A 191 15.06 2.08 3.08
N ASP A 192 15.18 2.77 1.97
CA ASP A 192 14.41 3.98 1.71
C ASP A 192 12.90 3.68 1.69
N ILE A 193 12.10 4.75 1.76
CA ILE A 193 10.65 4.67 1.80
C ILE A 193 10.02 4.05 0.53
N LEU A 194 10.70 4.10 -0.62
CA LEU A 194 10.21 3.57 -1.88
C LEU A 194 10.34 2.04 -1.95
N SER A 195 11.29 1.49 -1.19
CA SER A 195 11.59 0.06 -1.14
C SER A 195 10.75 -0.74 -0.12
N ILE A 196 10.00 -0.07 0.75
CA ILE A 196 9.15 -0.72 1.76
C ILE A 196 7.74 -0.95 1.21
N LYS A 197 7.33 -2.21 1.17
CA LYS A 197 6.00 -2.61 0.70
C LYS A 197 4.89 -2.22 1.70
N PRO A 198 3.68 -1.94 1.22
CA PRO A 198 2.52 -1.72 2.09
C PRO A 198 2.21 -2.90 2.99
N ASN A 199 1.50 -2.63 4.09
CA ASN A 199 0.97 -3.68 4.93
C ASN A 199 -0.21 -4.37 4.20
N PRO A 200 -0.06 -5.62 3.73
CA PRO A 200 -1.11 -6.31 2.97
C PRO A 200 -2.36 -6.58 3.81
N LEU A 201 -2.26 -6.49 5.14
CA LEU A 201 -3.38 -6.70 6.07
C LEU A 201 -4.33 -5.50 6.10
N LEU A 202 -3.85 -4.31 5.73
CA LEU A 202 -4.60 -3.05 5.88
C LEU A 202 -5.30 -2.62 4.59
N LYS A 203 -5.38 -3.49 3.57
CA LYS A 203 -6.12 -3.21 2.35
C LYS A 203 -7.60 -3.07 2.69
N HIS A 204 -8.16 -1.87 2.47
CA HIS A 204 -9.60 -1.63 2.62
C HIS A 204 -10.39 -2.39 1.55
N ASN A 205 -11.56 -2.91 1.92
CA ASN A 205 -12.47 -3.82 1.19
C ASN A 205 -12.33 -5.31 1.53
N VAL A 206 -12.20 -5.64 2.82
CA VAL A 206 -12.65 -6.96 3.29
C VAL A 206 -14.06 -6.76 3.83
N GLU A 207 -15.06 -7.14 3.03
CA GLU A 207 -16.43 -7.34 3.51
C GLU A 207 -16.38 -8.21 4.78
N PRO A 208 -17.08 -7.83 5.87
CA PRO A 208 -17.09 -8.62 7.10
C PRO A 208 -17.52 -10.05 6.79
N SER A 209 -16.62 -11.02 6.96
CA SER A 209 -17.02 -12.42 6.92
C SER A 209 -17.78 -12.70 8.21
N GLU A 210 -19.09 -12.93 8.10
CA GLU A 210 -19.95 -13.35 9.22
C GLU A 210 -19.50 -14.73 9.74
N GLN A 211 -18.46 -14.76 10.56
CA GLN A 211 -18.11 -15.85 11.47
C GLN A 211 -17.00 -15.36 12.40
N GLY A 212 -17.42 -14.58 13.40
CA GLY A 212 -16.58 -14.13 14.49
C GLY A 212 -15.91 -15.31 15.21
N LYS A 213 -14.58 -15.23 15.29
CA LYS A 213 -13.71 -15.89 16.28
C LYS A 213 -12.23 -15.50 16.16
N ASN A 214 -11.84 -14.73 15.14
CA ASN A 214 -10.45 -14.56 14.74
C ASN A 214 -10.11 -13.12 14.28
N GLU A 215 -10.76 -12.12 14.89
CA GLU A 215 -10.56 -10.71 14.61
C GLU A 215 -9.52 -10.12 15.58
N LEU A 216 -8.58 -9.35 15.02
CA LEU A 216 -7.63 -8.54 15.77
C LEU A 216 -7.93 -7.08 15.53
N PHE A 217 -8.09 -6.34 16.62
CA PHE A 217 -8.23 -4.89 16.59
C PHE A 217 -6.88 -4.25 16.93
N GLY A 218 -6.53 -3.21 16.19
CA GLY A 218 -5.29 -2.49 16.43
C GLY A 218 -5.25 -1.17 15.71
N SER A 219 -4.22 -0.39 16.03
CA SER A 219 -3.97 0.92 15.44
C SER A 219 -2.75 0.90 14.54
N TYR A 220 -2.62 1.93 13.71
CA TYR A 220 -1.42 2.24 12.95
C TYR A 220 -1.36 3.73 12.70
N THR A 221 -0.14 4.25 12.51
CA THR A 221 0.09 5.68 12.30
C THR A 221 0.41 5.96 10.85
N CYS A 222 -0.24 6.97 10.28
CA CYS A 222 0.08 7.52 8.98
C CYS A 222 0.37 9.02 9.07
N ARG A 223 1.05 9.55 8.05
CA ARG A 223 1.31 10.98 7.86
C ARG A 223 1.25 11.32 6.39
N ASP A 224 0.73 12.51 6.09
CA ASP A 224 0.79 13.06 4.75
C ASP A 224 2.08 13.89 4.61
N LEU A 225 2.84 13.66 3.54
CA LEU A 225 4.08 14.34 3.20
C LEU A 225 3.95 14.95 1.81
N SER A 226 4.44 16.17 1.64
CA SER A 226 4.56 16.83 0.35
C SER A 226 6.00 17.30 0.13
N TYR A 227 6.41 17.36 -1.13
CA TYR A 227 7.72 17.86 -1.50
C TYR A 227 7.68 18.71 -2.77
N GLU A 228 8.72 19.50 -2.94
CA GLU A 228 9.01 20.34 -4.09
C GLU A 228 10.47 20.08 -4.48
N LEU A 229 10.74 19.82 -5.75
CA LEU A 229 12.08 19.77 -6.34
C LEU A 229 12.21 20.92 -7.35
N THR A 230 13.30 21.66 -7.30
CA THR A 230 13.54 22.83 -8.15
C THR A 230 14.93 22.77 -8.76
N LYS A 231 15.03 22.93 -10.08
CA LYS A 231 16.27 22.90 -10.87
C LYS A 231 16.16 23.89 -12.01
N ASP A 232 17.12 24.79 -12.17
CA ASP A 232 17.19 25.78 -13.26
C ASP A 232 15.89 26.59 -13.47
N GLY A 233 15.18 26.90 -12.39
CA GLY A 233 13.89 27.61 -12.44
C GLY A 233 12.67 26.73 -12.77
N HIS A 234 12.88 25.48 -13.20
CA HIS A 234 11.84 24.48 -13.31
C HIS A 234 11.52 23.87 -11.95
N MET A 235 10.26 23.55 -11.72
CA MET A 235 9.77 23.02 -10.44
C MET A 235 8.82 21.86 -10.67
N THR A 236 8.98 20.81 -9.88
CA THR A 236 8.01 19.71 -9.78
C THR A 236 7.64 19.49 -8.32
N THR A 237 6.46 18.95 -8.10
CA THR A 237 5.93 18.68 -6.76
C THR A 237 5.37 17.27 -6.68
N GLY A 238 5.29 16.75 -5.46
CA GLY A 238 4.65 15.49 -5.18
C GLY A 238 4.09 15.47 -3.78
N SER A 239 3.12 14.58 -3.57
CA SER A 239 2.57 14.29 -2.26
C SER A 239 2.32 12.80 -2.12
N LEU A 240 2.42 12.32 -0.89
CA LEU A 240 2.19 10.93 -0.55
C LEU A 240 1.65 10.83 0.88
N ARG A 241 0.89 9.77 1.11
CA ARG A 241 0.64 9.28 2.47
C ARG A 241 1.69 8.23 2.78
N ALA A 242 2.32 8.34 3.93
CA ALA A 242 3.23 7.33 4.45
C ALA A 242 2.66 6.76 5.74
N CYS A 243 2.70 5.44 5.89
CA CYS A 243 2.29 4.76 7.11
C CYS A 243 3.48 4.04 7.74
N ARG A 244 3.52 4.05 9.07
CA ARG A 244 4.63 3.52 9.85
C ARG A 244 4.42 2.03 10.10
N LYS A 245 5.41 1.22 9.75
CA LYS A 245 5.49 -0.19 10.19
C LYS A 245 6.22 -0.32 11.51
N GLN A 246 7.29 0.45 11.68
CA GLN A 246 8.00 0.58 12.95
C GLN A 246 8.83 1.86 12.93
N ARG A 247 9.50 2.17 14.04
CA ARG A 247 10.43 3.30 14.10
C ARG A 247 11.44 3.24 12.94
N LYS A 248 11.52 4.33 12.18
CA LYS A 248 12.33 4.53 10.96
C LYS A 248 11.92 3.68 9.75
N ILE A 249 10.79 2.96 9.80
CA ILE A 249 10.31 2.14 8.67
C ILE A 249 8.91 2.59 8.30
N TRP A 250 8.85 3.25 7.15
CA TRP A 250 7.65 3.81 6.56
C TRP A 250 7.46 3.22 5.18
N TYR A 251 6.20 3.08 4.76
CA TYR A 251 5.84 2.74 3.38
C TYR A 251 4.91 3.79 2.83
N ILE A 252 4.91 3.95 1.50
CA ILE A 252 3.93 4.76 0.80
C ILE A 252 2.61 4.00 0.77
N ASP A 253 1.62 4.55 1.45
CA ASP A 253 0.23 4.12 1.38
C ASP A 253 -0.40 4.80 0.16
N ALA A 254 -1.07 4.02 -0.69
CA ALA A 254 -1.76 4.58 -1.85
C ALA A 254 -2.78 5.62 -1.36
N PRO A 255 -2.88 6.80 -2.00
CA PRO A 255 -3.88 7.78 -1.61
C PRO A 255 -5.28 7.18 -1.76
N VAL A 256 -6.04 7.21 -0.68
CA VAL A 256 -7.50 7.01 -0.72
C VAL A 256 -8.04 8.09 -1.64
N SER A 257 -8.77 7.71 -2.68
CA SER A 257 -9.55 8.64 -3.47
C SER A 257 -10.36 9.53 -2.52
N ALA A 258 -10.23 10.85 -2.64
CA ALA A 258 -11.11 11.78 -1.98
C ALA A 258 -12.51 11.64 -2.59
N SER A 259 -13.23 10.58 -2.19
CA SER A 259 -14.62 10.32 -2.54
C SER A 259 -15.33 9.97 -1.24
N ASN A 260 -15.60 11.00 -0.44
CA ASN A 260 -16.80 11.15 0.39
C ASN A 260 -16.71 12.48 1.15
N GLN A 261 -16.95 13.55 0.39
CA GLN A 261 -17.67 14.70 0.91
C GLN A 261 -18.78 14.97 -0.10
N SER A 262 -19.92 14.33 0.13
CA SER A 262 -21.23 14.72 -0.41
C SER A 262 -22.00 15.42 0.69
#